data_AF-A0A6N9ZJ62-F1
#
_entry.id   AF-A0A6N9ZJ62-F1
#
_cell.length_a   1.000
_cell.length_b   1.000
_cell.length_c   1.000
_cell.angle_alpha   90.00
_cell.angle_beta   90.00
_cell.angle_gamma   90.00
#
_symmetry.space_group_name_H-M   'P 1'
#
loop_
_entity.id
_entity.type
_entity.pdbx_description
1 polymer ?
#
loop_
_entity_poly.entity_id
_entity_poly.type
_entity_poly.pdbx_seq_one_letter_code
_entity_poly.pdbx_strand_id
1 'polypeptide(L)'
;MIIYKYVSLTALRGIIESHRIGFTRPIDFNDPFDQPRVLRSAYPRGMNTLFDTYVTGEEMARNADTTWGQCAVASFTRTYHNGLMWSHYADSHRGAVIEIDADVAKLTSRGLLIPVQFGSVVYMKRPNRDTYENRKRIAEIGDQRFDIENYELLQRLFLSKPISWAYEEEVRAVADKLE
;
A
#
# COMPACT_ATOMS: atom_id res chain seq x y z
N MET A 1 4.76 15.54 7.21
CA MET A 1 3.35 15.07 7.35
C MET A 1 3.26 14.24 8.61
N ILE A 2 2.25 14.45 9.46
CA ILE A 2 2.05 13.63 10.67
C ILE A 2 1.15 12.43 10.36
N ILE A 3 1.57 11.24 10.80
CA ILE A 3 0.82 9.98 10.69
C ILE A 3 0.91 9.21 12.00
N TYR A 4 0.00 8.26 12.20
CA TYR A 4 -0.11 7.50 13.42
C TYR A 4 -0.01 5.99 13.17
N LYS A 5 0.46 5.26 14.18
CA LYS A 5 0.43 3.80 14.18
C LYS A 5 -0.05 3.27 15.52
N TYR A 6 -1.10 2.46 15.50
CA TYR A 6 -1.57 1.72 16.65
C TYR A 6 -0.76 0.44 16.80
N VAL A 7 -0.29 0.16 18.01
CA VAL A 7 0.62 -0.96 18.29
C VAL A 7 0.33 -1.57 19.66
N SER A 8 0.66 -2.85 19.83
CA SER A 8 0.73 -3.48 21.15
C SER A 8 1.91 -2.92 21.96
N LEU A 9 1.90 -3.08 23.28
CA LEU A 9 3.02 -2.64 24.13
C LEU A 9 4.33 -3.36 23.79
N THR A 10 4.26 -4.62 23.39
CA THR A 10 5.44 -5.39 22.93
C THR A 10 6.03 -4.77 21.66
N ALA A 11 5.19 -4.43 20.69
CA ALA A 11 5.65 -3.78 19.46
C ALA A 11 6.16 -2.36 19.73
N LEU A 12 5.49 -1.60 20.59
CA LEU A 12 5.94 -0.27 21.03
C LEU A 12 7.35 -0.32 21.62
N ARG A 13 7.60 -1.26 22.54
CA ARG A 13 8.91 -1.46 23.14
C ARG A 13 9.98 -1.74 22.07
N GLY A 14 9.69 -2.63 21.12
CA GLY A 14 10.59 -2.92 20.01
C GLY A 14 10.88 -1.70 19.14
N ILE A 15 9.88 -0.86 18.87
CA ILE A 15 10.05 0.38 18.08
C ILE A 15 10.94 1.37 18.83
N ILE A 16 10.69 1.59 20.12
CA ILE A 16 11.47 2.52 20.94
C ILE A 16 12.92 2.05 21.08
N GLU A 17 13.15 0.76 21.36
CA GLU A 17 14.50 0.22 21.55
C GLU A 17 15.31 0.21 20.24
N SER A 18 14.66 -0.09 19.10
CA SER A 18 15.36 -0.20 17.81
C SER A 18 15.39 1.09 16.99
N HIS A 19 14.56 2.08 17.34
CA HIS A 19 14.30 3.29 16.56
C HIS A 19 13.89 2.99 15.11
N ARG A 20 13.20 1.87 14.88
CA ARG A 20 12.82 1.39 13.54
C ARG A 20 11.32 1.14 13.44
N ILE A 21 10.77 1.43 12.28
CA ILE A 21 9.40 1.09 11.90
C ILE A 21 9.46 -0.10 10.95
N GLY A 22 8.74 -1.18 11.28
CA GLY A 22 8.67 -2.37 10.45
C GLY A 22 7.80 -2.16 9.22
N PHE A 23 8.28 -2.68 8.09
CA PHE A 23 7.47 -2.94 6.91
C PHE A 23 7.08 -4.41 6.92
N THR A 24 5.80 -4.69 6.74
CA THR A 24 5.25 -6.04 6.73
C THR A 24 5.26 -6.55 5.31
N ARG A 25 5.69 -7.80 5.10
CA ARG A 25 5.53 -8.42 3.78
C ARG A 25 4.04 -8.64 3.57
N PRO A 26 3.51 -8.38 2.38
CA PRO A 26 2.07 -8.50 2.20
C PRO A 26 1.46 -9.89 2.39
N ILE A 27 2.27 -10.95 2.30
CA ILE A 27 1.86 -12.32 2.68
C ILE A 27 1.56 -12.48 4.18
N ASP A 28 2.14 -11.61 5.01
CA ASP A 28 1.99 -11.64 6.48
C ASP A 28 0.86 -10.69 6.96
N PHE A 29 0.08 -10.12 6.05
CA PHE A 29 -1.06 -9.28 6.42
C PHE A 29 -2.17 -10.10 7.09
N ASN A 30 -2.77 -9.48 8.11
CA ASN A 30 -3.82 -10.09 8.92
C ASN A 30 -5.21 -10.00 8.26
N ASP A 31 -5.41 -9.12 7.28
CA ASP A 31 -6.66 -8.99 6.54
C ASP A 31 -6.62 -9.83 5.24
N PRO A 32 -7.53 -10.81 5.07
CA PRO A 32 -7.64 -11.58 3.82
C PRO A 32 -8.06 -10.74 2.59
N PHE A 33 -8.52 -9.51 2.78
CA PHE A 33 -8.88 -8.57 1.72
C PHE A 33 -7.74 -7.61 1.34
N ASP A 34 -6.61 -7.64 2.06
CA ASP A 34 -5.43 -6.85 1.70
C ASP A 34 -4.61 -7.47 0.58
N GLN A 35 -4.90 -8.70 0.16
CA GLN A 35 -4.29 -9.28 -1.03
C GLN A 35 -4.96 -8.72 -2.30
N PRO A 36 -4.23 -8.06 -3.20
CA PRO A 36 -4.81 -7.57 -4.44
C PRO A 36 -5.30 -8.75 -5.26
N ARG A 37 -6.62 -8.82 -5.44
CA ARG A 37 -7.23 -9.77 -6.37
C ARG A 37 -7.09 -9.18 -7.77
N VAL A 38 -5.99 -9.46 -8.44
CA VAL A 38 -5.95 -9.28 -9.90
C VAL A 38 -7.03 -10.18 -10.48
N LEU A 39 -8.06 -9.58 -11.07
CA LEU A 39 -9.17 -10.33 -11.64
C LEU A 39 -8.66 -11.15 -12.81
N ARG A 40 -8.81 -12.48 -12.71
CA ARG A 40 -8.37 -13.47 -13.70
C ARG A 40 -8.86 -13.22 -15.13
N SER A 41 -9.91 -12.43 -15.35
CA SER A 41 -10.62 -12.36 -16.64
C SER A 41 -10.77 -10.97 -17.27
N ALA A 42 -10.03 -9.95 -16.83
CA ALA A 42 -10.41 -8.58 -17.16
C ALA A 42 -9.25 -7.74 -17.69
N TYR A 43 -8.70 -8.09 -18.86
CA TYR A 43 -8.04 -7.12 -19.75
C TYR A 43 -8.31 -7.45 -21.23
N PRO A 44 -8.77 -6.50 -22.05
CA PRO A 44 -8.83 -6.68 -23.50
C PRO A 44 -7.42 -6.91 -24.06
N ARG A 45 -7.35 -7.71 -25.13
CA ARG A 45 -6.10 -8.05 -25.81
C ARG A 45 -5.39 -6.78 -26.31
N GLY A 46 -4.14 -6.63 -25.88
CA GLY A 46 -3.21 -5.60 -26.34
C GLY A 46 -3.07 -4.43 -25.37
N MET A 47 -1.82 -4.06 -25.08
CA MET A 47 -1.38 -2.84 -24.38
C MET A 47 -1.26 -2.92 -22.85
N ASN A 48 -0.20 -3.58 -22.38
CA ASN A 48 0.49 -3.21 -21.14
C ASN A 48 2.00 -3.15 -21.44
N THR A 49 2.64 -2.00 -21.29
CA THR A 49 4.07 -1.78 -21.61
C THR A 49 5.02 -2.08 -20.45
N LEU A 50 4.52 -2.58 -19.30
CA LEU A 50 5.38 -3.17 -18.26
C LEU A 50 5.82 -4.60 -18.59
N PHE A 51 5.09 -5.28 -19.47
CA PHE A 51 5.43 -6.58 -20.02
C PHE A 51 5.22 -6.47 -21.52
N ASP A 52 6.31 -6.26 -22.27
CA ASP A 52 6.35 -6.00 -23.72
C ASP A 52 5.82 -7.15 -24.60
N THR A 53 5.12 -8.11 -24.00
CA THR A 53 4.68 -9.36 -24.60
C THR A 53 3.20 -9.57 -24.24
N TYR A 54 2.44 -10.20 -25.13
CA TYR A 54 1.06 -10.60 -24.88
C TYR A 54 0.95 -11.43 -23.60
N VAL A 55 0.54 -10.81 -22.49
CA VAL A 55 0.39 -11.49 -21.20
C VAL A 55 -1.09 -11.78 -20.97
N THR A 56 -1.44 -13.05 -20.76
CA THR A 56 -2.79 -13.48 -20.39
C THR A 56 -3.17 -12.93 -19.00
N GLY A 57 -4.47 -12.84 -18.68
CA GLY A 57 -4.91 -12.40 -17.34
C GLY A 57 -4.33 -13.25 -16.19
N GLU A 58 -3.99 -14.51 -16.44
CA GLU A 58 -3.36 -15.42 -15.49
C GLU A 58 -1.87 -15.12 -15.26
N GLU A 59 -1.14 -14.74 -16.30
CA GLU A 59 0.26 -14.36 -16.19
C GLU A 59 0.42 -12.99 -15.53
N MET A 60 -0.50 -12.04 -15.80
CA MET A 60 -0.52 -10.76 -15.08
C MET A 60 -0.87 -10.93 -13.60
N ALA A 61 -1.82 -11.82 -13.27
CA ALA A 61 -2.12 -12.14 -11.88
C ALA A 61 -0.89 -12.75 -11.18
N ARG A 62 -0.20 -13.70 -11.83
CA ARG A 62 1.07 -14.25 -11.31
C ARG A 62 2.16 -13.19 -11.15
N ASN A 63 2.29 -12.27 -12.11
CA ASN A 63 3.28 -11.20 -12.04
C ASN A 63 2.96 -10.23 -10.90
N ALA A 64 1.69 -9.85 -10.74
CA ALA A 64 1.25 -9.04 -9.61
C ALA A 64 1.48 -9.75 -8.27
N ASP A 65 1.16 -11.04 -8.15
CA ASP A 65 1.43 -11.85 -6.96
C ASP A 65 2.94 -11.91 -6.67
N THR A 66 3.77 -12.02 -7.71
CA THR A 66 5.24 -12.03 -7.59
C THR A 66 5.77 -10.67 -7.13
N THR A 67 5.35 -9.58 -7.77
CA THR A 67 5.70 -8.20 -7.39
C THR A 67 5.24 -7.91 -5.96
N TRP A 68 4.03 -8.32 -5.60
CA TRP A 68 3.46 -8.19 -4.26
C TRP A 68 4.30 -8.92 -3.21
N GLY A 69 4.73 -10.16 -3.49
CA GLY A 69 5.59 -10.95 -2.61
C GLY A 69 7.02 -10.40 -2.46
N GLN A 70 7.45 -9.58 -3.42
CA GLN A 70 8.75 -8.89 -3.40
C GLN A 70 8.69 -7.54 -2.68
N CYS A 71 7.52 -6.95 -2.49
CA CYS A 71 7.41 -5.68 -1.78
C CYS A 71 7.27 -5.86 -0.26
N ALA A 72 7.48 -4.76 0.46
CA ALA A 72 7.16 -4.62 1.87
C ALA A 72 6.30 -3.36 2.06
N VAL A 73 5.33 -3.40 2.97
CA VAL A 73 4.34 -2.34 3.16
C VAL A 73 4.29 -1.94 4.63
N ALA A 74 4.37 -0.64 4.88
CA ALA A 74 4.11 -0.06 6.19
C ALA A 74 2.78 0.69 6.18
N SER A 75 1.82 0.19 6.96
CA SER A 75 0.50 0.80 7.16
C SER A 75 0.49 1.75 8.34
N PHE A 76 -0.12 2.91 8.14
CA PHE A 76 -0.34 3.98 9.11
C PHE A 76 -1.75 4.54 8.96
N THR A 77 -2.15 5.43 9.86
CA THR A 77 -3.46 6.10 9.83
C THR A 77 -3.29 7.60 10.05
N ARG A 78 -4.26 8.38 9.56
CA ARG A 78 -4.33 9.83 9.80
C ARG A 78 -4.93 10.20 11.15
N THR A 79 -5.55 9.26 11.86
CA THR A 79 -6.24 9.55 13.11
C THR A 79 -5.64 8.77 14.27
N TYR A 80 -5.34 9.48 15.36
CA TYR A 80 -4.97 8.85 16.65
C TYR A 80 -6.19 8.56 17.52
N HIS A 81 -7.38 9.00 17.11
CA HIS A 81 -8.58 8.98 17.93
C HIS A 81 -9.74 8.22 17.26
N ASN A 82 -9.54 6.93 17.01
CA ASN A 82 -10.59 6.05 16.52
C ASN A 82 -10.75 4.82 17.43
N GLY A 83 -11.94 4.63 18.00
CA GLY A 83 -12.22 3.53 18.94
C GLY A 83 -12.09 2.14 18.32
N LEU A 84 -12.45 1.96 17.04
CA LEU A 84 -12.29 0.68 16.33
C LEU A 84 -10.82 0.39 16.08
N MET A 85 -10.02 1.40 15.75
CA MET A 85 -8.56 1.24 15.61
C MET A 85 -7.90 0.81 16.92
N TRP A 86 -8.31 1.42 18.05
CA TRP A 86 -7.85 0.97 19.37
C TRP A 86 -8.22 -0.48 19.66
N SER A 87 -9.43 -0.90 19.28
CA SER A 87 -9.90 -2.28 19.47
C SER A 87 -9.10 -3.29 18.65
N HIS A 88 -8.84 -2.99 17.38
CA HIS A 88 -8.22 -3.93 16.43
C HIS A 88 -6.69 -3.92 16.47
N TYR A 89 -6.06 -2.75 16.61
CA TYR A 89 -4.62 -2.58 16.36
C TYR A 89 -3.82 -2.18 17.59
N ALA A 90 -4.47 -1.74 18.68
CA ALA A 90 -3.81 -1.43 19.95
C ALA A 90 -4.13 -2.45 21.04
N ASP A 91 -3.95 -3.74 20.73
CA ASP A 91 -4.13 -4.86 21.67
C ASP A 91 -5.45 -4.77 22.47
N SER A 92 -6.57 -4.55 21.77
CA SER A 92 -7.89 -4.35 22.37
C SER A 92 -7.89 -3.28 23.48
N HIS A 93 -7.44 -2.07 23.13
CA HIS A 93 -7.33 -0.90 24.02
C HIS A 93 -6.21 -0.96 25.09
N ARG A 94 -5.34 -1.97 25.09
CA ARG A 94 -4.22 -2.09 26.06
C ARG A 94 -2.87 -1.61 25.50
N GLY A 95 -2.82 -1.33 24.20
CA GLY A 95 -1.63 -0.89 23.49
C GLY A 95 -1.42 0.62 23.57
N ALA A 96 -0.82 1.16 22.51
CA ALA A 96 -0.55 2.58 22.37
C ALA A 96 -0.75 3.04 20.94
N VAL A 97 -0.78 4.36 20.76
CA VAL A 97 -0.67 5.02 19.47
C VAL A 97 0.62 5.84 19.46
N ILE A 98 1.41 5.69 18.40
CA ILE A 98 2.60 6.51 18.17
C ILE A 98 2.31 7.55 17.09
N GLU A 99 2.74 8.78 17.35
CA GLU A 99 2.79 9.85 16.36
C GLU A 99 4.14 9.82 15.66
N ILE A 100 4.12 9.89 14.33
CA ILE A 100 5.31 9.80 13.49
C ILE A 100 5.32 11.01 12.55
N ASP A 101 6.41 11.76 12.59
CA ASP A 101 6.73 12.68 11.51
C ASP A 101 7.29 11.89 10.32
N ALA A 102 6.50 11.81 9.25
CA ALA A 102 6.83 11.05 8.05
C ALA A 102 8.11 11.53 7.36
N ASP A 103 8.41 12.83 7.42
CA ASP A 103 9.58 13.40 6.77
C ASP A 103 10.84 13.02 7.55
N VAL A 104 10.79 13.13 8.88
CA VAL A 104 11.87 12.70 9.78
C VAL A 104 12.11 11.19 9.67
N ALA A 105 11.04 10.40 9.57
CA ALA A 105 11.12 8.95 9.40
C ALA A 105 11.52 8.52 7.97
N LYS A 106 11.80 9.46 7.06
CA LYS A 106 12.14 9.22 5.64
C LYS A 106 11.06 8.44 4.87
N LEU A 107 9.81 8.47 5.35
CA LEU A 107 8.67 7.83 4.70
C LEU A 107 8.15 8.62 3.50
N THR A 108 8.62 9.86 3.33
CA THR A 108 8.36 10.70 2.16
C THR A 108 9.46 10.61 1.09
N SER A 109 10.50 9.81 1.36
CA SER A 109 11.64 9.63 0.47
C SER A 109 11.26 9.05 -0.88
N ARG A 110 11.92 9.53 -1.93
CA ARG A 110 11.76 9.05 -3.32
C ARG A 110 12.34 7.64 -3.56
N GLY A 111 13.05 7.07 -2.58
CA GLY A 111 13.53 5.69 -2.66
C GLY A 111 12.44 4.64 -2.41
N LEU A 112 11.26 5.05 -1.95
CA LEU A 112 10.11 4.18 -1.77
C LEU A 112 9.35 4.04 -3.09
N LEU A 113 8.83 2.83 -3.35
CA LEU A 113 7.93 2.56 -4.47
C LEU A 113 6.65 3.39 -4.36
N ILE A 114 6.11 3.50 -3.15
CA ILE A 114 5.04 4.44 -2.82
C ILE A 114 5.45 5.20 -1.55
N PRO A 115 5.87 6.47 -1.68
CA PRO A 115 6.04 7.35 -0.52
C PRO A 115 4.70 7.60 0.17
N VAL A 116 4.72 7.78 1.50
CA VAL A 116 3.48 7.81 2.31
C VAL A 116 2.52 8.94 1.93
N GLN A 117 3.02 10.06 1.40
CA GLN A 117 2.21 11.18 0.91
C GLN A 117 1.36 10.82 -0.32
N PHE A 118 1.78 9.81 -1.08
CA PHE A 118 1.04 9.22 -2.19
C PHE A 118 0.37 7.90 -1.80
N GLY A 119 0.47 7.50 -0.53
CA GLY A 119 0.04 6.21 -0.02
C GLY A 119 -1.43 6.12 0.39
N SER A 120 -2.29 7.02 -0.07
CA SER A 120 -3.68 7.06 0.41
C SER A 120 -4.45 5.84 -0.05
N VAL A 121 -4.99 5.06 0.90
CA VAL A 121 -5.81 3.90 0.58
C VAL A 121 -7.18 4.36 0.06
N VAL A 122 -7.60 3.79 -1.07
CA VAL A 122 -8.89 4.02 -1.71
C VAL A 122 -9.87 2.97 -1.24
N TYR A 123 -10.97 3.42 -0.62
CA TYR A 123 -12.00 2.56 -0.07
C TYR A 123 -13.16 2.37 -1.04
N MET A 124 -13.51 1.12 -1.35
CA MET A 124 -14.49 0.80 -2.39
C MET A 124 -15.59 -0.14 -1.89
N LYS A 125 -16.85 0.12 -2.29
CA LYS A 125 -18.03 -0.73 -1.96
C LYS A 125 -18.02 -2.07 -2.70
N ARG A 126 -17.41 -2.12 -3.88
CA ARG A 126 -17.25 -3.31 -4.71
C ARG A 126 -15.80 -3.35 -5.17
N PRO A 127 -15.16 -4.53 -5.24
CA PRO A 127 -13.86 -4.64 -5.87
C PRO A 127 -13.98 -4.13 -7.31
N ASN A 128 -13.01 -3.33 -7.75
CA ASN A 128 -12.99 -2.76 -9.09
C ASN A 128 -13.02 -3.90 -10.11
N ARG A 129 -14.15 -4.08 -10.81
CA ARG A 129 -14.33 -5.11 -11.86
C ARG A 129 -14.06 -4.56 -13.25
N ASP A 130 -13.86 -3.25 -13.37
CA ASP A 130 -13.78 -2.60 -14.66
C ASP A 130 -12.39 -2.78 -15.25
N THR A 131 -12.40 -3.31 -16.48
CA THR A 131 -11.26 -3.31 -17.40
C THR A 131 -10.89 -1.86 -17.67
N TYR A 132 -9.64 -1.47 -17.41
CA TYR A 132 -9.18 -0.15 -17.82
C TYR A 132 -8.58 -0.23 -19.22
N GLU A 133 -9.10 0.59 -20.11
CA GLU A 133 -8.39 1.04 -21.29
C GLU A 133 -7.34 2.05 -20.86
N ASN A 134 -6.08 1.69 -21.05
CA ASN A 134 -4.92 2.49 -20.70
C ASN A 134 -4.87 3.73 -21.61
N ARG A 135 -5.59 4.81 -21.25
CA ARG A 135 -5.43 6.10 -21.95
C ARG A 135 -4.14 6.73 -21.47
N LYS A 136 -3.05 6.50 -22.21
CA LYS A 136 -1.78 7.24 -22.08
C LYS A 136 -2.06 8.72 -21.86
N ARG A 137 -1.82 9.19 -20.64
CA ARG A 137 -1.66 10.62 -20.34
C ARG A 137 -0.19 10.80 -20.00
N ILE A 138 0.61 11.00 -21.03
CA ILE A 138 2.01 11.38 -20.89
C ILE A 138 2.01 12.79 -20.30
N ALA A 139 2.35 12.92 -19.02
CA ALA A 139 2.72 14.19 -18.43
C ALA A 139 4.25 14.26 -18.43
N GLU A 140 4.83 14.98 -19.38
CA GLU A 140 6.27 15.24 -19.38
C GLU A 140 6.60 16.21 -18.24
N ILE A 141 7.23 15.68 -17.18
CA ILE A 141 7.84 16.48 -16.11
C ILE A 141 9.28 15.98 -15.90
N GLY A 142 10.19 16.45 -16.75
CA GLY A 142 11.65 16.38 -16.53
C GLY A 142 12.26 14.98 -16.39
N ASP A 143 13.52 14.97 -15.94
CA ASP A 143 14.46 13.83 -15.99
C ASP A 143 14.50 13.00 -14.68
N GLN A 144 13.38 12.80 -13.98
CA GLN A 144 13.38 12.18 -12.64
C GLN A 144 12.30 11.11 -12.47
N ARG A 145 12.76 9.88 -12.13
CA ARG A 145 11.96 8.66 -11.89
C ARG A 145 10.99 8.81 -10.70
N PHE A 146 9.82 9.36 -10.94
CA PHE A 146 8.57 8.89 -10.32
C PHE A 146 7.61 8.71 -11.48
N ASP A 147 7.49 7.47 -11.96
CA ASP A 147 6.68 7.18 -13.14
C ASP A 147 5.21 7.20 -12.75
N ILE A 148 4.56 8.34 -12.98
CA ILE A 148 3.13 8.56 -12.75
C ILE A 148 2.30 7.53 -13.53
N GLU A 149 2.80 6.98 -14.65
CA GLU A 149 2.09 5.93 -15.40
C GLU A 149 1.99 4.62 -14.60
N ASN A 150 2.98 4.31 -13.74
CA ASN A 150 2.94 3.13 -12.88
C ASN A 150 2.15 3.35 -11.59
N TYR A 151 1.93 4.60 -11.19
CA TYR A 151 1.21 4.91 -9.95
C TYR A 151 -0.22 4.35 -9.95
N GLU A 152 -0.91 4.35 -11.09
CA GLU A 152 -2.26 3.76 -11.17
C GLU A 152 -2.25 2.25 -10.90
N LEU A 153 -1.28 1.53 -11.46
CA LEU A 153 -1.13 0.09 -11.21
C LEU A 153 -0.74 -0.17 -9.74
N LEU A 154 0.23 0.59 -9.22
CA LEU A 154 0.66 0.50 -7.83
C LEU A 154 -0.48 0.83 -6.85
N GLN A 155 -1.33 1.79 -7.19
CA GLN A 155 -2.52 2.11 -6.40
C GLN A 155 -3.50 0.94 -6.35
N ARG A 156 -3.72 0.24 -7.47
CA ARG A 156 -4.60 -0.95 -7.49
C ARG A 156 -4.04 -2.10 -6.68
N LEU A 157 -2.73 -2.32 -6.76
CA LEU A 157 -2.07 -3.38 -6.02
C LEU A 157 -2.07 -3.06 -4.52
N PHE A 158 -1.54 -1.90 -4.14
CA PHE A 158 -1.20 -1.61 -2.74
C PHE A 158 -2.19 -0.73 -2.00
N LEU A 159 -3.02 0.05 -2.68
CA LEU A 159 -3.78 1.14 -2.07
C LEU A 159 -5.30 0.99 -2.25
N SER A 160 -5.83 -0.24 -2.17
CA SER A 160 -7.27 -0.48 -2.20
C SER A 160 -7.73 -1.33 -1.03
N LYS A 161 -8.90 -0.99 -0.47
CA LYS A 161 -9.56 -1.74 0.62
C LYS A 161 -11.09 -1.71 0.48
N PRO A 162 -11.81 -2.68 1.06
CA PRO A 162 -13.26 -2.61 1.19
C PRO A 162 -13.70 -1.38 2.00
N ILE A 163 -14.83 -0.79 1.64
CA ILE A 163 -15.40 0.39 2.32
C ILE A 163 -15.66 0.18 3.81
N SER A 164 -15.86 -1.06 4.26
CA SER A 164 -16.05 -1.40 5.66
C SER A 164 -14.84 -1.03 6.53
N TRP A 165 -13.66 -0.88 5.93
CA TRP A 165 -12.41 -0.48 6.57
C TRP A 165 -12.10 1.01 6.43
N ALA A 166 -13.02 1.81 5.86
CA ALA A 166 -12.77 3.25 5.65
C ALA A 166 -12.49 4.04 6.93
N TYR A 167 -12.94 3.52 8.09
CA TYR A 167 -12.67 4.13 9.39
C TYR A 167 -11.18 4.14 9.76
N GLU A 168 -10.34 3.33 9.09
CA GLU A 168 -8.91 3.29 9.36
C GLU A 168 -8.17 4.53 8.87
N GLU A 169 -8.72 5.26 7.89
CA GLU A 169 -8.06 6.41 7.25
C GLU A 169 -6.60 6.13 6.84
N GLU A 170 -6.39 4.92 6.30
CA GLU A 170 -5.08 4.31 6.11
C GLU A 170 -4.23 5.06 5.07
N VAL A 171 -2.95 5.17 5.38
CA VAL A 171 -1.89 5.54 4.44
C VAL A 171 -0.78 4.51 4.48
N ARG A 172 -0.24 4.15 3.32
CA ARG A 172 0.80 3.13 3.17
C ARG A 172 2.08 3.71 2.60
N ALA A 173 3.21 3.33 3.18
CA ALA A 173 4.50 3.42 2.51
C ALA A 173 4.83 2.04 1.91
N VAL A 174 5.32 1.99 0.67
CA VAL A 174 5.69 0.74 0.00
C VAL A 174 7.15 0.80 -0.41
N ALA A 175 7.90 -0.23 -0.05
CA ALA A 175 9.28 -0.43 -0.43
C ALA A 175 9.41 -1.67 -1.33
N ASP A 176 10.33 -1.62 -2.28
CA ASP A 176 10.82 -2.81 -2.97
C ASP A 176 11.75 -3.58 -2.02
N LYS A 177 11.79 -4.92 -2.07
CA LYS A 177 12.83 -5.69 -1.35
C LYS A 177 14.14 -5.54 -2.10
N LEU A 178 14.80 -4.42 -1.92
CA LEU A 178 16.25 -4.33 -2.07
C LEU A 178 16.80 -3.64 -0.82
N GLU A 179 17.29 -4.50 0.09
CA GLU A 179 18.03 -4.25 1.34
C GLU A 179 17.30 -3.67 2.56
#